data_AF-A0A644YLB1-F1
#
_entry.id   AF-A0A644YLB1-F1
#
_cell.length_a   1.000
_cell.length_b   1.000
_cell.length_c   1.000
_cell.angle_alpha   90.00
_cell.angle_beta   90.00
_cell.angle_gamma   90.00
#
_symmetry.space_group_name_H-M   'P 1'
#
loop_
_entity.id
_entity.type
_entity.pdbx_description
1 polymer ?
#
loop_
_entity_poly.entity_id
_entity_poly.type
_entity_poly.pdbx_seq_one_letter_code
_entity_poly.pdbx_strand_id
1 'polypeptide(L)' 'MGGPADMIKWQRDHALPLAAFEKLSEEQKAGKFPIGVLYKAEGVKEYTEAYDELIAAAQGGK' A
#
# COMPACT_ATOMS: atom_id res chain seq x y z
N MET A 1 10.94 -22.46 19.37
CA MET A 1 9.89 -21.46 19.08
C MET A 1 10.05 -21.05 17.62
N GLY A 2 9.00 -21.18 16.82
CA GLY A 2 9.06 -20.81 15.39
C GLY A 2 8.33 -21.76 14.44
N GLY A 3 7.34 -22.51 14.91
CA GLY A 3 6.52 -23.31 14.01
C GLY A 3 5.68 -22.42 13.09
N PRO A 4 5.28 -22.88 11.90
CA PRO A 4 4.43 -22.11 10.98
C PRO A 4 3.16 -21.57 11.64
N ALA A 5 2.53 -22.34 12.53
CA ALA A 5 1.35 -21.90 13.28
C ALA A 5 1.65 -20.72 14.23
N ASP A 6 2.83 -20.71 14.85
CA ASP A 6 3.24 -19.62 15.73
C ASP A 6 3.52 -18.34 14.95
N MET A 7 4.06 -18.46 13.73
CA MET A 7 4.29 -17.33 12.83
C MET A 7 2.99 -16.68 12.35
N ILE A 8 1.95 -17.47 12.09
CA ILE A 8 0.63 -16.95 11.72
C ILE A 8 -0.04 -16.24 12.91
N LYS A 9 0.07 -16.81 14.13
CA LYS A 9 -0.41 -16.14 15.35
C LYS A 9 0.32 -14.82 15.57
N TRP A 10 1.64 -14.81 15.42
CA TRP A 10 2.43 -13.59 15.55
C TRP A 10 1.98 -12.51 14.55
N GLN A 11 1.81 -12.85 13.27
CA GLN A 11 1.31 -11.89 12.27
C GLN A 11 -0.06 -11.33 12.63
N ARG A 12 -1.01 -12.20 13.03
CA ARG A 12 -2.35 -11.78 13.46
C ARG A 12 -2.30 -10.82 14.65
N ASP A 13 -1.46 -11.10 15.64
CA ASP A 13 -1.43 -10.34 16.89
C ASP A 13 -0.67 -9.00 16.75
N HIS A 14 0.13 -8.83 15.70
CA HIS A 14 0.97 -7.66 15.50
C HIS A 14 0.55 -6.78 14.31
N ALA A 15 -0.25 -7.31 13.37
CA ALA A 15 -0.86 -6.54 12.30
C ALA A 15 -2.09 -5.76 12.78
N LEU A 16 -2.15 -4.46 12.49
CA LEU A 16 -3.28 -3.60 12.83
C LEU A 16 -3.77 -2.80 11.60
N PRO A 17 -5.08 -2.57 11.41
CA PRO A 17 -5.54 -1.64 10.37
C PRO A 17 -4.89 -0.27 10.54
N LEU A 18 -4.46 0.38 9.44
CA LEU A 18 -3.74 1.66 9.49
C LEU A 18 -4.42 2.69 10.42
N ALA A 19 -5.75 2.86 10.29
CA ALA A 19 -6.51 3.81 11.10
C ALA A 19 -6.48 3.52 12.62
N ALA A 20 -6.23 2.28 13.03
CA ALA A 20 -6.04 1.90 14.44
C ALA A 20 -4.57 2.10 14.86
N PHE A 21 -3.62 1.77 13.98
CA PHE A 21 -2.19 1.93 14.22
C PHE A 21 -1.79 3.40 14.41
N GLU A 22 -2.37 4.32 13.63
CA GLU A 22 -2.07 5.76 13.71
C GLU A 22 -2.53 6.41 15.02
N LYS A 23 -3.49 5.79 15.73
CA LYS A 23 -4.00 6.29 17.01
C LYS A 23 -3.14 5.87 18.21
N LEU A 24 -2.15 5.01 18.01
CA LEU A 24 -1.26 4.53 19.07
C LEU A 24 -0.14 5.54 19.35
N SER A 25 0.35 5.57 20.58
CA SER A 25 1.62 6.25 20.90
C SER A 25 2.81 5.52 20.27
N GLU A 26 3.97 6.17 20.19
CA GLU A 26 5.18 5.54 19.63
C GLU A 26 5.60 4.28 20.41
N GLU A 27 5.43 4.27 21.74
CA GLU A 27 5.70 3.10 22.57
C GLU A 27 4.73 1.95 22.28
N GLN A 28 3.45 2.26 22.01
CA GLN A 28 2.42 1.27 21.70
C GLN A 28 2.55 0.70 20.28
N LYS A 29 3.18 1.45 19.36
CA LYS A 29 3.52 0.97 18.02
C LYS A 29 4.66 -0.05 18.04
N ALA A 30 5.49 -0.09 19.08
CA ALA A 30 6.61 -1.01 19.16
C ALA A 30 6.16 -2.47 18.96
N GLY A 31 6.74 -3.13 17.96
CA GLY A 31 6.39 -4.51 17.58
C GLY A 31 5.10 -4.68 16.80
N LYS A 32 4.31 -3.62 16.57
CA LYS A 32 3.11 -3.65 15.71
C LYS A 32 3.42 -3.09 14.32
N PHE A 33 2.62 -3.45 13.32
CA PHE A 33 2.74 -2.88 11.97
C PHE A 33 1.37 -2.64 11.34
N PRO A 34 1.21 -1.56 10.54
CA PRO A 34 -0.05 -1.25 9.89
C PRO A 34 -0.29 -2.17 8.68
N ILE A 35 -1.55 -2.49 8.42
CA ILE A 35 -2.02 -3.20 7.24
C ILE A 35 -3.16 -2.43 6.56
N GLY A 36 -3.34 -2.68 5.26
CA GLY A 36 -4.33 -2.00 4.41
C GLY A 36 -3.65 -1.07 3.39
N VAL A 37 -4.31 0.02 3.04
CA VAL A 37 -3.79 1.02 2.10
C VAL A 37 -2.87 1.96 2.85
N LEU A 38 -1.55 1.74 2.75
CA LEU A 38 -0.54 2.59 3.39
C LEU A 38 -0.26 3.87 2.59
N TYR A 39 -0.47 3.82 1.28
CA TYR A 39 -0.32 4.94 0.37
C TYR A 39 -1.25 4.75 -0.83
N LYS A 40 -1.87 5.83 -1.27
CA LYS A 40 -2.68 5.87 -2.49
C LYS A 40 -2.43 7.21 -3.17
N ALA A 41 -1.94 7.16 -4.39
CA ALA A 41 -1.82 8.34 -5.25
C ALA A 41 -2.92 8.26 -6.31
N GLU A 42 -3.87 9.17 -6.24
CA GLU A 42 -4.92 9.34 -7.24
C GLU A 42 -4.57 10.50 -8.17
N GLY A 43 -5.04 10.46 -9.41
CA GLY A 43 -4.73 11.49 -10.40
C GLY A 43 -3.31 11.44 -10.97
N VAL A 44 -2.55 10.39 -10.65
CA VAL A 44 -1.33 10.06 -11.38
C VAL A 44 -1.75 9.37 -12.67
N LYS A 45 -1.34 9.95 -13.80
CA LYS A 45 -1.65 9.44 -15.14
C LYS A 45 -1.20 7.98 -15.27
N GLU A 46 -2.09 7.12 -15.74
CA GLU A 46 -1.74 5.74 -16.04
C GLU A 46 -0.84 5.67 -17.28
N TYR A 47 0.01 4.66 -17.33
CA TYR A 47 0.95 4.51 -18.45
C TYR A 47 0.22 4.35 -19.79
N THR A 48 -0.94 3.68 -19.80
CA THR A 48 -1.80 3.53 -20.98
C THR A 48 -2.38 4.86 -21.43
N GLU A 49 -2.86 5.69 -20.51
CA GLU A 49 -3.34 7.05 -20.83
C GLU A 49 -2.22 7.90 -21.44
N ALA A 50 -0.99 7.82 -20.89
CA ALA A 50 0.18 8.49 -21.45
C ALA A 50 0.54 7.95 -22.85
N TYR A 51 0.34 6.66 -23.09
CA TYR A 51 0.59 6.03 -24.39
C TYR A 51 -0.46 6.40 -25.44
N ASP A 52 -1.72 6.51 -25.04
CA ASP A 52 -2.81 6.97 -25.91
C ASP A 52 -2.56 8.41 -26.39
N GLU A 53 -2.05 9.29 -25.52
CA GLU A 53 -1.61 10.63 -25.90
C GLU A 53 -0.48 10.61 -26.94
N LEU A 54 0.48 9.69 -26.79
CA LEU A 54 1.57 9.51 -27.76
C LEU A 54 1.04 9.04 -29.12
N ILE A 55 0.10 8.08 -29.13
CA ILE A 55 -0.55 7.62 -30.36
C ILE A 55 -1.31 8.76 -31.02
N ALA A 56 -2.11 9.51 -30.25
CA ALA A 56 -2.87 10.64 -30.76
C ALA A 56 -1.94 11.71 -31.37
N ALA A 57 -0.83 12.02 -30.71
CA ALA A 57 0.19 12.93 -31.23
C ALA A 57 0.82 12.41 -32.53
N ALA A 58 1.11 11.11 -32.62
CA ALA A 58 1.67 10.49 -33.83
C ALA A 58 0.67 10.42 -35.00
N GLN A 59 -0.63 10.25 -34.71
CA GLN A 59 -1.71 10.22 -35.71
C GLN A 59 -2.13 11.61 -36.21
N GLY A 60 -1.84 12.66 -35.45
CA GLY A 60 -2.11 14.06 -35.80
C GLY A 60 -1.18 14.66 -36.88
N GLY A 61 -0.28 13.85 -37.46
CA GLY A 61 0.59 14.28 -38.56
C GLY A 61 -0.16 14.52 -39.86
N LYS A 62 -0.58 15.76 -40.09
CA LYS A 62 -0.76 16.37 -41.41
C LYS A 62 0.12 17.60 -41.53
#